data_AF-M0CKC6-F1
#
_entry.id   AF-M0CKC6-F1
#
_cell.length_a   1.000
_cell.length_b   1.000
_cell.length_c   1.000
_cell.angle_alpha   90.00
_cell.angle_beta   90.00
_cell.angle_gamma   90.00
#
_symmetry.space_group_name_H-M   'P 1'
#
loop_
_entity.id
_entity.type
_entity.pdbx_description
1 polymer ?
#
loop_
_entity_poly.entity_id
_entity_poly.type
_entity_poly.pdbx_seq_one_letter_code
_entity_poly.pdbx_strand_id
1 'polypeptide(L)'
;MTPTERRGDRRVALHLRETLPEPAARQRDRLADRLRELEAAGQVDSFEVTTCPKRIRREDPKDVAARDRYLSFSRWARDRGVRLLPFFATRECYAADTGELCDWLVFPAITLAVYDEGDLVAVYPHADGEEYRSVADGLSALAGDADDPVGDRTSVVPAD
;
A
#
# COMPACT_ATOMS: atom_id res chain seq x y z
N MET A 1 10.12 -27.92 -14.69
CA MET A 1 9.56 -26.96 -13.73
C MET A 1 8.63 -26.07 -14.54
N THR A 2 7.35 -26.42 -14.58
CA THR A 2 6.37 -25.69 -15.38
C THR A 2 6.10 -24.37 -14.66
N PRO A 3 6.18 -23.20 -15.32
CA PRO A 3 5.70 -21.97 -14.70
C PRO A 3 4.24 -22.20 -14.35
N THR A 4 3.86 -21.97 -13.11
CA THR A 4 2.47 -22.03 -12.68
C THR A 4 1.69 -21.08 -13.57
N GLU A 5 0.92 -21.60 -14.53
CA GLU A 5 -0.02 -20.81 -15.32
C GLU A 5 -0.94 -20.11 -14.31
N ARG A 6 -0.79 -18.79 -14.16
CA ARG A 6 -1.73 -18.02 -13.36
C ARG A 6 -3.08 -18.12 -14.04
N ARG A 7 -4.04 -18.69 -13.31
CA ARG A 7 -5.45 -18.84 -13.72
C ARG A 7 -6.36 -17.77 -13.11
N GLY A 8 -5.79 -16.69 -12.56
CA GLY A 8 -6.54 -15.69 -11.79
C GLY A 8 -6.53 -14.31 -12.45
N ASP A 9 -7.53 -13.50 -12.12
CA ASP A 9 -7.64 -12.08 -12.44
C ASP A 9 -6.87 -11.27 -11.38
N ARG A 10 -5.56 -11.08 -11.60
CA ARG A 10 -4.68 -10.33 -10.71
C ARG A 10 -4.69 -8.86 -11.12
N ARG A 11 -5.43 -8.05 -10.36
CA ARG A 11 -5.54 -6.61 -10.55
C ARG A 11 -4.72 -5.84 -9.52
N VAL A 12 -4.09 -4.75 -9.96
CA VAL A 12 -3.31 -3.88 -9.08
C VAL A 12 -3.85 -2.46 -9.08
N ALA A 13 -3.95 -1.84 -7.90
CA ALA A 13 -4.35 -0.44 -7.76
C ALA A 13 -3.24 0.37 -7.09
N LEU A 14 -2.74 1.38 -7.80
CA LEU A 14 -1.78 2.36 -7.28
C LEU A 14 -2.52 3.64 -6.91
N HIS A 15 -2.53 3.98 -5.63
CA HIS A 15 -3.15 5.19 -5.12
C HIS A 15 -2.11 6.24 -4.74
N LEU A 16 -2.26 7.45 -5.25
CA LEU A 16 -1.31 8.54 -5.10
C LEU A 16 -1.98 9.72 -4.42
N ARG A 17 -1.32 10.36 -3.45
CA ARG A 17 -1.87 11.60 -2.92
C ARG A 17 -2.05 12.65 -4.02
N GLU A 18 -3.14 13.40 -3.99
CA GLU A 18 -3.39 14.53 -4.92
C GLU A 18 -2.22 15.52 -4.95
N THR A 19 -1.61 15.73 -3.79
CA THR A 19 -0.40 16.53 -3.63
C THR A 19 0.76 15.63 -3.24
N LEU A 20 1.70 15.48 -4.17
CA LEU A 20 2.96 14.78 -3.96
C LEU A 20 4.10 15.79 -3.84
N PRO A 21 5.00 15.65 -2.85
CA PRO A 21 6.29 16.33 -2.93
C PRO A 21 7.06 15.87 -4.17
N GLU A 22 7.90 16.72 -4.77
CA GLU A 22 8.61 16.43 -6.03
C GLU A 22 9.31 15.06 -6.09
N PRO A 23 10.01 14.59 -5.04
CA PRO A 23 10.60 13.25 -5.04
C PRO A 23 9.56 12.13 -5.22
N ALA A 24 8.37 12.28 -4.63
CA ALA A 24 7.29 11.31 -4.75
C ALA A 24 6.62 11.38 -6.13
N ALA A 25 6.60 12.55 -6.77
CA ALA A 25 6.14 12.69 -8.15
C ALA A 25 7.08 11.97 -9.15
N ARG A 26 8.40 12.04 -8.95
CA ARG A 26 9.36 11.24 -9.75
C ARG A 26 9.23 9.74 -9.50
N GLN A 27 8.94 9.37 -8.25
CA GLN A 27 8.69 7.98 -7.89
C GLN A 27 7.42 7.44 -8.55
N ARG A 28 6.37 8.25 -8.68
CA ARG A 28 5.13 7.88 -9.38
C ARG A 28 5.41 7.33 -10.77
N ASP A 29 6.13 8.08 -11.60
CA ASP A 29 6.33 7.72 -13.01
C ASP A 29 7.05 6.36 -13.11
N ARG A 30 8.08 6.16 -12.30
CA ARG A 30 8.80 4.88 -12.20
C ARG A 30 7.91 3.71 -11.79
N LEU A 31 7.03 3.92 -10.81
CA LEU A 31 6.12 2.86 -10.35
C LEU A 31 5.06 2.53 -11.41
N ALA A 32 4.55 3.55 -12.10
CA ALA A 32 3.60 3.36 -13.19
C ALA A 32 4.23 2.64 -14.40
N ASP A 33 5.46 3.00 -14.76
CA ASP A 33 6.21 2.32 -15.82
C ASP A 33 6.46 0.86 -15.47
N ARG A 34 6.87 0.57 -14.23
CA ARG A 34 7.06 -0.81 -13.78
C ARG A 34 5.75 -1.62 -13.78
N LEU A 35 4.61 -1.02 -13.44
CA LEU A 35 3.31 -1.69 -13.57
C LEU A 35 2.95 -2.02 -15.02
N ARG A 36 3.28 -1.13 -15.97
CA ARG A 36 3.10 -1.40 -17.41
C ARG A 36 3.98 -2.57 -17.86
N GLU A 37 5.21 -2.65 -17.37
CA GLU A 37 6.11 -3.77 -17.67
C GLU A 37 5.55 -5.09 -17.12
N LEU A 38 5.04 -5.10 -15.88
CA LEU A 38 4.41 -6.27 -15.28
C LEU A 38 3.15 -6.72 -16.05
N GLU A 39 2.33 -5.78 -16.51
CA GLU A 39 1.15 -6.06 -17.33
C GLU A 39 1.55 -6.64 -18.69
N ALA A 40 2.53 -6.02 -19.38
CA ALA A 40 3.04 -6.50 -20.66
C ALA A 40 3.69 -7.90 -20.57
N ALA A 41 4.27 -8.24 -19.41
CA ALA A 41 4.84 -9.55 -19.12
C ALA A 41 3.79 -10.61 -18.68
N GLY A 42 2.51 -10.23 -18.55
CA GLY A 42 1.45 -11.12 -18.08
C GLY A 42 1.54 -11.47 -16.59
N GLN A 43 2.27 -10.66 -15.81
CA GLN A 43 2.42 -10.85 -14.36
C GLN A 43 1.30 -10.16 -13.56
N VAL A 44 0.59 -9.25 -14.20
CA VAL A 44 -0.61 -8.55 -13.70
C VAL A 44 -1.58 -8.48 -14.88
N ASP A 45 -2.85 -8.78 -14.66
CA ASP A 45 -3.87 -8.77 -15.72
C ASP A 45 -4.35 -7.35 -16.04
N SER A 46 -4.38 -6.49 -15.02
CA SER A 46 -4.68 -5.08 -15.19
C SER A 46 -4.16 -4.23 -14.03
N PHE A 47 -3.87 -2.97 -14.30
CA PHE A 47 -3.59 -2.01 -13.23
C PHE A 47 -4.37 -0.70 -13.39
N GLU A 48 -4.62 -0.04 -12.27
CA GLU A 48 -5.18 1.31 -12.23
C GLU A 48 -4.31 2.25 -11.40
N VAL A 49 -4.30 3.52 -11.79
CA VAL A 49 -3.63 4.59 -11.04
C VAL A 49 -4.68 5.65 -10.70
N THR A 50 -4.91 5.87 -9.41
CA THR A 50 -5.92 6.81 -8.92
C THR A 50 -5.35 7.77 -7.88
N THR A 51 -5.96 8.94 -7.76
CA THR A 51 -5.60 9.89 -6.71
C THR A 51 -6.34 9.58 -5.41
N CYS A 52 -5.74 9.98 -4.28
CA CYS A 52 -6.35 9.93 -2.97
C CYS A 52 -6.07 11.21 -2.17
N PRO A 53 -6.99 11.61 -1.28
CA PRO A 53 -6.72 12.69 -0.34
C PRO A 53 -5.62 12.30 0.63
N LYS A 54 -4.85 13.29 1.11
CA LYS A 54 -3.83 13.08 2.15
C LYS A 54 -4.44 12.54 3.45
N ARG A 55 -5.60 13.08 3.81
CA ARG A 55 -6.39 12.69 4.97
C ARG A 55 -7.85 13.05 4.75
N ILE A 56 -8.73 12.28 5.35
CA ILE A 56 -10.19 12.52 5.35
C ILE A 56 -10.68 12.50 6.79
N ARG A 57 -11.80 13.18 7.05
CA ARG A 57 -12.52 12.94 8.31
C ARG A 57 -13.23 11.60 8.19
N ARG A 58 -13.15 10.79 9.25
CA ARG A 58 -13.73 9.45 9.26
C ARG A 58 -15.25 9.45 9.00
N GLU A 59 -15.93 10.50 9.44
CA GLU A 59 -17.39 10.63 9.38
C GLU A 59 -17.89 11.48 8.20
N ASP A 60 -17.01 12.01 7.35
CA ASP A 60 -17.44 12.86 6.23
C ASP A 60 -18.18 12.02 5.16
N PRO A 61 -19.46 12.34 4.86
CA PRO A 61 -20.24 11.59 3.87
C PRO A 61 -19.72 11.76 2.44
N LYS A 62 -18.85 12.73 2.15
CA LYS A 62 -18.25 12.92 0.82
C LYS A 62 -17.10 11.95 0.57
N ASP A 63 -16.48 11.42 1.62
CA ASP A 63 -15.26 10.61 1.56
C ASP A 63 -15.51 9.10 1.73
N VAL A 64 -16.75 8.64 1.54
CA VAL A 64 -17.17 7.24 1.75
C VAL A 64 -16.28 6.24 1.02
N ALA A 65 -15.97 6.48 -0.26
CA ALA A 65 -15.14 5.56 -1.04
C ALA A 65 -13.70 5.47 -0.49
N ALA A 66 -13.10 6.60 -0.11
CA ALA A 66 -11.76 6.62 0.48
C ALA A 66 -11.75 5.97 1.87
N ARG A 67 -12.76 6.23 2.68
CA ARG A 67 -12.95 5.61 4.01
C ARG A 67 -13.12 4.10 3.90
N ASP A 68 -14.01 3.62 3.06
CA ASP A 68 -14.31 2.19 2.94
C ASP A 68 -13.08 1.41 2.45
N ARG A 69 -12.30 2.01 1.54
CA ARG A 69 -10.98 1.49 1.15
C ARG A 69 -10.00 1.43 2.33
N TYR A 70 -9.88 2.50 3.12
CA TYR A 70 -9.03 2.49 4.32
C TYR A 70 -9.42 1.37 5.29
N LEU A 71 -10.72 1.18 5.51
CA LEU A 71 -11.24 0.15 6.39
C LEU A 71 -11.00 -1.26 5.83
N SER A 72 -11.11 -1.44 4.51
CA SER A 72 -10.74 -2.69 3.83
C SER A 72 -9.26 -3.02 4.02
N PHE A 73 -8.37 -2.04 3.84
CA PHE A 73 -6.93 -2.23 4.09
C PHE A 73 -6.64 -2.55 5.55
N SER A 74 -7.32 -1.88 6.47
CA SER A 74 -7.18 -2.11 7.91
C SER A 74 -7.65 -3.49 8.33
N ARG A 75 -8.73 -3.99 7.71
CA ARG A 75 -9.21 -5.37 7.89
C ARG A 75 -8.19 -6.37 7.37
N TRP A 76 -7.72 -6.19 6.13
CA TRP A 76 -6.68 -7.04 5.55
C TRP A 76 -5.45 -7.14 6.45
N ALA A 77 -4.95 -6.00 6.97
CA ALA A 77 -3.77 -5.99 7.82
C ALA A 77 -4.00 -6.78 9.12
N ARG A 78 -5.17 -6.61 9.75
CA ARG A 78 -5.56 -7.38 10.94
C ARG A 78 -5.61 -8.88 10.64
N ASP A 79 -6.26 -9.26 9.55
CA ASP A 79 -6.46 -10.66 9.16
C ASP A 79 -5.12 -11.34 8.82
N ARG A 80 -4.14 -10.58 8.31
CA ARG A 80 -2.78 -11.04 8.00
C ARG A 80 -1.80 -10.92 9.17
N GLY A 81 -2.20 -10.32 10.29
CA GLY A 81 -1.30 -10.09 11.43
C GLY A 81 -0.22 -9.03 11.20
N VAL A 82 -0.35 -8.19 10.16
CA VAL A 82 0.58 -7.10 9.83
C VAL A 82 0.03 -5.75 10.28
N ARG A 83 0.86 -4.70 10.24
CA ARG A 83 0.46 -3.35 10.67
C ARG A 83 0.55 -2.35 9.53
N LEU A 84 -0.46 -1.51 9.36
CA LEU A 84 -0.38 -0.39 8.41
C LEU A 84 0.34 0.84 8.98
N LEU A 85 0.44 0.92 10.32
CA LEU A 85 1.27 1.93 10.98
C LEU A 85 2.75 1.68 10.68
N PRO A 86 3.56 2.74 10.50
CA PRO A 86 3.22 4.16 10.70
C PRO A 86 2.64 4.86 9.46
N PHE A 87 2.51 4.16 8.33
CA PHE A 87 2.22 4.77 7.03
C PHE A 87 0.76 5.22 6.88
N PHE A 88 -0.16 4.36 7.31
CA PHE A 88 -1.54 4.71 7.54
C PHE A 88 -1.72 5.02 9.01
N ALA A 89 -2.46 6.07 9.33
CA ALA A 89 -2.70 6.44 10.72
C ALA A 89 -4.13 6.94 10.91
N THR A 90 -4.66 6.75 12.12
CA THR A 90 -5.81 7.51 12.61
C THR A 90 -5.28 8.58 13.55
N ARG A 91 -5.75 9.82 13.38
CA ARG A 91 -5.34 10.96 14.21
C ARG A 91 -6.57 11.71 14.68
N GLU A 92 -6.63 11.99 15.97
CA GLU A 92 -7.63 12.88 16.53
C GLU A 92 -7.18 14.33 16.33
N CYS A 93 -8.01 15.16 15.70
CA CYS A 93 -7.75 16.59 15.50
C CYS A 93 -9.05 17.38 15.56
N TYR A 94 -8.96 18.59 16.10
CA TYR A 94 -10.07 19.53 16.07
C TYR A 94 -10.39 19.95 14.63
N ALA A 95 -11.66 19.85 14.27
CA ALA A 95 -12.21 20.32 13.02
C ALA A 95 -12.24 21.87 13.01
N ALA A 96 -11.62 22.51 12.02
CA ALA A 96 -11.48 23.96 12.00
C ALA A 96 -12.82 24.72 11.78
N ASP A 97 -13.78 24.05 11.18
CA ASP A 97 -15.13 24.54 10.87
C ASP A 97 -16.12 24.36 12.02
N THR A 98 -16.10 23.21 12.71
CA THR A 98 -17.03 22.91 13.82
C THR A 98 -16.42 23.10 15.21
N GLY A 99 -15.09 23.08 15.33
CA GLY A 99 -14.37 23.10 16.61
C GLY A 99 -14.43 21.78 17.38
N GLU A 100 -15.04 20.73 16.82
CA GLU A 100 -15.20 19.43 17.45
C GLU A 100 -13.96 18.55 17.26
N LEU A 101 -13.68 17.67 18.22
CA LEU A 101 -12.62 16.68 18.08
C LEU A 101 -13.12 15.56 17.17
N CYS A 102 -12.41 15.30 16.07
CA CYS A 102 -12.78 14.26 15.11
C CYS A 102 -11.61 13.33 14.78
N ASP A 103 -11.95 12.09 14.41
CA ASP A 103 -11.02 11.13 13.83
C ASP A 103 -10.68 11.49 12.37
N TRP A 104 -9.39 11.52 12.06
CA TRP A 104 -8.87 11.68 10.71
C TRP A 104 -8.13 10.43 10.27
N LEU A 105 -8.54 9.87 9.14
CA LEU A 105 -7.83 8.78 8.48
C LEU A 105 -6.76 9.38 7.58
N VAL A 106 -5.51 8.97 7.77
CA VAL A 106 -4.34 9.47 7.05
C VAL A 106 -3.81 8.37 6.13
N PHE A 107 -3.73 8.66 4.84
CA PHE A 107 -3.20 7.75 3.82
C PHE A 107 -1.73 8.07 3.55
N PRO A 108 -0.85 7.12 3.21
CA PRO A 108 0.52 7.43 2.79
C PRO A 108 0.55 8.17 1.44
N ALA A 109 1.72 8.65 1.03
CA ALA A 109 1.88 9.36 -0.25
C ALA A 109 1.58 8.46 -1.46
N ILE A 110 1.95 7.19 -1.35
CA ILE A 110 1.76 6.16 -2.37
C ILE A 110 1.28 4.90 -1.65
N THR A 111 0.24 4.27 -2.19
CA THR A 111 -0.30 2.98 -1.74
C THR A 111 -0.41 2.04 -2.92
N LEU A 112 -0.05 0.78 -2.72
CA LEU A 112 -0.31 -0.30 -3.67
C LEU A 112 -1.30 -1.27 -3.04
N ALA A 113 -2.39 -1.59 -3.72
CA ALA A 113 -3.29 -2.66 -3.35
C ALA A 113 -3.28 -3.72 -4.45
N VAL A 114 -3.12 -4.98 -4.06
CA VAL A 114 -3.11 -6.13 -4.98
C VAL A 114 -4.36 -6.95 -4.72
N TYR A 115 -5.08 -7.23 -5.79
CA TYR A 115 -6.27 -8.04 -5.81
C TYR A 115 -6.01 -9.31 -6.63
N ASP A 116 -6.54 -10.44 -6.18
CA ASP A 116 -6.49 -11.71 -6.89
C ASP A 116 -7.90 -12.29 -6.84
N GLU A 117 -8.50 -12.54 -8.01
CA GLU A 117 -9.89 -13.00 -8.12
C GLU A 117 -10.91 -12.07 -7.42
N GLY A 118 -10.58 -10.78 -7.33
CA GLY A 118 -11.38 -9.75 -6.68
C GLY A 118 -11.12 -9.56 -5.19
N ASP A 119 -10.40 -10.49 -4.55
CA ASP A 119 -10.07 -10.41 -3.13
C ASP A 119 -8.79 -9.60 -2.89
N LEU A 120 -8.80 -8.76 -1.86
CA LEU A 120 -7.62 -8.00 -1.47
C LEU A 120 -6.57 -8.92 -0.84
N VAL A 121 -5.48 -9.19 -1.57
CA VAL A 121 -4.44 -10.13 -1.12
C VAL A 121 -3.22 -9.44 -0.51
N ALA A 122 -2.91 -8.20 -0.90
CA ALA A 122 -1.81 -7.43 -0.32
C ALA A 122 -2.05 -5.92 -0.34
N VAL A 123 -1.56 -5.22 0.68
CA VAL A 123 -1.50 -3.75 0.72
C VAL A 123 -0.08 -3.31 1.06
N TYR A 124 0.44 -2.31 0.36
CA TYR A 124 1.73 -1.68 0.65
C TYR A 124 1.57 -0.15 0.73
N PRO A 125 2.34 0.54 1.57
CA PRO A 125 3.30 -0.03 2.52
C PRO A 125 2.63 -0.61 3.77
N HIS A 126 3.28 -1.58 4.40
CA HIS A 126 2.92 -2.12 5.71
C HIS A 126 4.19 -2.51 6.49
N ALA A 127 4.03 -2.79 7.79
CA ALA A 127 5.04 -3.38 8.64
C ALA A 127 4.68 -4.84 8.93
N ASP A 128 5.66 -5.73 8.80
CA ASP A 128 5.56 -7.14 9.16
C ASP A 128 6.65 -7.44 10.20
N GLY A 129 6.25 -7.74 11.43
CA GLY A 129 7.18 -7.78 12.56
C GLY A 129 7.89 -6.43 12.77
N GLU A 130 9.21 -6.41 12.63
CA GLU A 130 10.07 -5.23 12.72
C GLU A 130 10.45 -4.66 11.34
N GLU A 131 10.10 -5.38 10.27
CA GLU A 131 10.44 -5.01 8.90
C GLU A 131 9.32 -4.19 8.25
N TYR A 132 9.71 -3.34 7.29
CA TYR A 132 8.77 -2.59 6.48
C TYR A 132 8.76 -3.12 5.06
N ARG A 133 7.57 -3.39 4.54
CA ARG A 133 7.33 -3.74 3.14
C ARG A 133 6.86 -2.50 2.41
N SER A 134 7.68 -1.99 1.50
CA SER A 134 7.42 -0.81 0.70
C SER A 134 6.59 -1.13 -0.55
N VAL A 135 6.14 -0.10 -1.25
CA VAL A 135 5.48 -0.25 -2.56
C VAL A 135 6.41 -0.89 -3.59
N ALA A 136 7.73 -0.61 -3.52
CA ALA A 136 8.70 -1.21 -4.42
C ALA A 136 8.84 -2.72 -4.16
N ASP A 137 8.86 -3.14 -2.89
CA ASP A 137 8.88 -4.56 -2.52
C ASP A 137 7.65 -5.30 -3.06
N GLY A 138 6.48 -4.65 -3.02
CA GLY A 138 5.25 -5.19 -3.61
C GLY A 138 5.36 -5.39 -5.12
N LEU A 139 5.97 -4.47 -5.86
CA LEU A 139 6.21 -4.63 -7.30
C LEU A 139 7.24 -5.73 -7.60
N SER A 140 8.30 -5.84 -6.80
CA SER A 140 9.27 -6.94 -6.93
C SER A 140 8.61 -8.30 -6.65
N ALA A 141 7.75 -8.39 -5.64
CA ALA A 141 7.00 -9.62 -5.35
C ALA A 141 6.06 -10.00 -6.51
N LEU A 142 5.45 -9.02 -7.18
CA LEU A 142 4.62 -9.26 -8.37
C LEU A 142 5.44 -9.74 -9.58
N ALA A 143 6.66 -9.23 -9.73
CA ALA A 143 7.61 -9.65 -10.75
C ALA A 143 8.12 -11.09 -10.53
N GLY A 144 7.84 -11.70 -9.37
CA GLY A 144 8.48 -12.96 -8.99
C GLY A 144 9.94 -12.78 -8.57
N ASP A 145 10.38 -11.53 -8.39
CA ASP A 145 11.73 -11.15 -7.91
C ASP A 145 11.82 -11.23 -6.38
N ALA A 146 10.87 -11.92 -5.72
CA ALA A 146 10.93 -12.13 -4.28
C ALA A 146 12.12 -13.07 -3.98
N ASP A 147 13.26 -12.45 -3.69
CA ASP A 147 14.43 -13.08 -3.10
C ASP A 147 13.97 -13.92 -1.89
N ASP A 148 14.35 -15.19 -1.88
CA ASP A 148 14.39 -16.01 -0.66
C ASP A 148 14.94 -15.13 0.48
N PRO A 149 14.34 -15.11 1.68
CA PRO A 149 14.87 -14.32 2.78
C PRO A 149 16.28 -14.83 3.11
N VAL A 150 17.31 -14.13 2.60
CA VAL A 150 18.66 -14.23 3.11
C VAL A 150 18.61 -13.72 4.55
N GLY A 151 18.45 -14.67 5.46
CA GLY A 151 18.83 -14.48 6.85
C GLY A 151 20.34 -14.30 6.87
N ASP A 152 20.81 -13.06 6.89
CA ASP A 152 22.17 -12.78 7.36
C ASP A 152 22.19 -11.70 8.44
N ARG A 153 22.23 -12.23 9.66
CA ARG A 153 22.84 -11.74 10.89
C ARG A 153 23.63 -10.43 10.75
N THR A 154 23.19 -9.41 11.48
CA THR A 154 24.14 -8.56 12.21
C THR A 154 23.67 -8.42 13.65
N SER A 155 24.07 -9.39 14.46
CA SER A 155 24.10 -9.23 15.91
C SER A 155 25.21 -8.23 16.22
N VAL A 156 24.86 -6.98 16.50
CA VAL A 156 25.78 -6.03 17.12
C VAL A 156 25.79 -6.33 18.61
N VAL A 157 26.88 -6.93 19.07
CA VAL A 157 27.23 -7.05 20.49
C VAL A 157 27.36 -5.65 21.11
N PRO A 158 26.82 -5.38 22.31
CA PRO A 158 27.15 -4.16 23.04
C PRO A 158 28.57 -4.27 23.59
N ALA A 159 29.36 -3.21 23.41
CA ALA A 159 30.64 -3.02 24.08
C ALA A 159 30.40 -2.53 25.52
N ASP A 160 31.26 -3.03 26.42
CA ASP A 160 31.40 -2.79 27.87
C ASP A 160 30.91 -1.44 28.42
#